data_AF-A0A8B6D8N5-F1
#
_entry.id   AF-A0A8B6D8N5-F1
#
_cell.length_a   1.000
_cell.length_b   1.000
_cell.length_c   1.000
_cell.angle_alpha   90.00
_cell.angle_beta   90.00
_cell.angle_gamma   90.00
#
_symmetry.space_group_name_H-M   'P 1'
#
loop_
_entity.id
_entity.type
_entity.pdbx_description
1 polymer ?
#
loop_
_entity_poly.entity_id
_entity_poly.type
_entity_poly.pdbx_seq_one_letter_code
_entity_poly.pdbx_strand_id
1 'polypeptide(L)'
;MIHELVNINLKHKPKWLRERYPAGLVPILEKDGQVVYESSVCNDYLDEMYPEPKLTPSDPFKKAEDKMLSETFSKVIALYYEVPASLANDTFPVTLKKYLREMQRYENSLEKRGDFFGGAKPCMVDFMIWPWFERIGVISVVAPETDITEDRFPRLAAWMKRMYEIPAVINTYVKPEHHSHFFKTLHEGSPEYDHGVLQSNL
;
A
#
# COMPACT_ATOMS: atom_id res chain seq x y z
N MET A 1 22.06 2.91 -2.21
CA MET A 1 21.77 4.34 -2.31
C MET A 1 21.36 4.83 -0.94
N ILE A 2 21.93 5.94 -0.48
CA ILE A 2 21.56 6.55 0.79
C ILE A 2 20.47 7.56 0.47
N HIS A 3 19.33 7.46 1.14
CA HIS A 3 18.28 8.47 1.13
C HIS A 3 18.02 8.89 2.58
N GLU A 4 17.50 10.10 2.75
CA GLU A 4 17.03 10.60 4.03
C GLU A 4 15.51 10.46 4.09
N LEU A 5 14.98 10.00 5.22
CA LEU A 5 13.54 9.89 5.46
C LEU A 5 13.11 10.99 6.44
N VAL A 6 12.25 11.90 5.97
CA VAL A 6 11.63 12.93 6.80
C VAL A 6 10.14 12.59 6.98
N ASN A 7 9.80 12.06 8.16
CA ASN A 7 8.40 11.78 8.51
C ASN A 7 7.63 13.08 8.79
N ILE A 8 6.35 13.11 8.39
CA ILE A 8 5.49 14.29 8.52
C ILE A 8 4.28 13.95 9.38
N ASN A 9 4.07 14.72 10.44
CA ASN A 9 2.82 14.69 11.19
C ASN A 9 1.68 15.30 10.34
N LEU A 10 0.75 14.46 9.86
CA LEU A 10 -0.30 14.90 8.94
C LEU A 10 -1.44 15.66 9.64
N LYS A 11 -1.51 15.64 10.97
CA LYS A 11 -2.44 16.48 11.75
C LYS A 11 -1.86 17.87 12.00
N HIS A 12 -0.55 17.95 12.26
CA HIS A 12 0.19 19.19 12.49
C HIS A 12 1.26 19.39 11.40
N LYS A 13 0.80 19.57 10.16
CA LYS A 13 1.68 19.69 8.99
C LYS A 13 2.61 20.90 9.11
N PRO A 14 3.92 20.75 8.90
CA PRO A 14 4.83 21.89 8.90
C PRO A 14 4.51 22.82 7.73
N LYS A 15 4.71 24.13 7.91
CA LYS A 15 4.36 25.16 6.91
C LYS A 15 5.07 24.92 5.57
N TRP A 16 6.34 24.54 5.63
CA TRP A 16 7.18 24.30 4.45
C TRP A 16 6.67 23.16 3.56
N LEU A 17 5.88 22.22 4.07
CA LEU A 17 5.34 21.11 3.26
C LEU A 17 4.54 21.64 2.06
N ARG A 18 3.75 22.70 2.28
CA ARG A 18 2.94 23.32 1.22
C ARG A 18 3.75 24.13 0.22
N GLU A 19 4.95 24.55 0.61
CA GLU A 19 5.90 25.19 -0.31
C GLU A 19 6.49 24.16 -1.29
N ARG A 20 6.53 22.87 -0.89
CA ARG A 20 7.00 21.76 -1.74
C ARG A 20 5.89 21.16 -2.57
N TYR A 21 4.74 20.89 -1.95
CA TYR A 21 3.55 20.40 -2.63
C TYR A 21 2.31 21.10 -2.10
N PRO A 22 1.63 21.97 -2.88
CA PRO A 22 0.49 22.76 -2.39
C PRO A 22 -0.65 21.95 -1.76
N ALA A 23 -0.87 20.70 -2.20
CA ALA A 23 -1.87 19.81 -1.59
C ALA A 23 -1.51 19.39 -0.15
N GLY A 24 -0.24 19.51 0.23
CA GLY A 24 0.28 19.13 1.55
C GLY A 24 0.12 17.63 1.82
N LEU A 25 0.28 16.81 0.79
CA LEU A 25 0.22 15.34 0.86
C LEU A 25 1.63 14.76 0.75
N VAL A 26 1.75 13.48 1.10
CA VAL A 26 2.97 12.67 1.00
C VAL A 26 2.65 11.41 0.18
N PRO A 27 3.64 10.77 -0.48
CA PRO A 27 5.07 11.06 -0.47
C PRO A 27 5.49 12.26 -1.32
N ILE A 28 6.67 12.80 -1.02
CA ILE A 28 7.41 13.77 -1.82
C ILE A 28 8.86 13.27 -1.90
N LEU A 29 9.41 13.24 -3.10
CA LEU A 29 10.85 13.06 -3.34
C LEU A 29 11.47 14.42 -3.65
N GLU A 30 12.63 14.68 -3.07
CA GLU A 30 13.44 15.85 -3.39
C GLU A 30 14.85 15.41 -3.78
N LYS A 31 15.34 15.91 -4.91
CA LYS A 31 16.71 15.68 -5.37
C LYS A 31 17.19 16.89 -6.16
N ASP A 32 18.35 17.45 -5.78
CA ASP A 32 18.97 18.60 -6.44
C ASP A 32 18.00 19.80 -6.61
N GLY A 33 17.15 20.04 -5.60
CA GLY A 33 16.13 21.10 -5.60
C GLY A 33 14.90 20.80 -6.48
N GLN A 34 14.85 19.66 -7.16
CA GLN A 34 13.68 19.20 -7.90
C GLN A 34 12.76 18.40 -6.97
N VAL A 35 11.46 18.67 -7.06
CA VAL A 35 10.43 18.04 -6.23
C VAL A 35 9.52 17.19 -7.11
N VAL A 36 9.33 15.94 -6.72
CA VAL A 36 8.39 14.99 -7.32
C VAL A 36 7.40 14.55 -6.24
N TYR A 37 6.11 14.57 -6.54
CA TYR A 37 5.03 14.21 -5.61
C TYR A 37 4.00 13.33 -6.33
N GLU A 38 3.04 12.79 -5.58
CA GLU A 38 2.19 11.64 -5.94
C GLU A 38 2.96 10.32 -5.93
N SER A 39 2.42 9.31 -5.25
CA SER A 39 3.10 8.02 -5.04
C SER A 39 3.47 7.31 -6.35
N SER A 40 2.53 7.24 -7.30
CA SER A 40 2.77 6.59 -8.60
C SER A 40 3.79 7.34 -9.45
N VAL A 41 3.77 8.67 -9.42
CA VAL A 41 4.73 9.51 -10.15
C VAL A 41 6.13 9.43 -9.53
N CYS A 42 6.22 9.43 -8.19
CA CYS A 42 7.47 9.21 -7.48
C CYS A 42 8.11 7.87 -7.85
N ASN A 43 7.30 6.81 -7.93
CA ASN A 43 7.77 5.48 -8.28
C ASN A 43 8.19 5.38 -9.75
N ASP A 44 7.40 5.95 -10.68
CA ASP A 44 7.76 6.03 -12.10
C ASP A 44 9.10 6.79 -12.29
N TYR A 45 9.29 7.92 -11.59
CA TYR A 45 10.51 8.70 -11.62
C TYR A 45 11.74 7.93 -11.10
N LEU A 46 11.59 7.18 -10.00
CA LEU A 46 12.68 6.37 -9.46
C LEU A 46 13.05 5.20 -10.39
N ASP A 47 12.06 4.55 -11.00
CA ASP A 47 12.29 3.45 -11.95
C ASP A 47 12.99 3.92 -13.24
N GLU A 48 12.73 5.17 -13.67
CA GLU A 48 13.42 5.80 -14.80
C GLU A 48 14.83 6.27 -14.45
N MET A 49 15.03 6.82 -13.25
CA MET A 49 16.35 7.30 -12.81
C MET A 49 17.32 6.17 -12.47
N TYR A 50 16.82 5.05 -11.97
CA TYR A 50 17.63 3.92 -11.52
C TYR A 50 17.21 2.66 -12.28
N PRO A 51 17.82 2.40 -13.45
CA PRO A 51 17.32 1.38 -14.39
C PRO A 51 17.49 -0.06 -13.91
N GLU A 52 18.21 -0.31 -12.80
CA GLU A 52 18.45 -1.66 -12.27
C GLU A 52 18.25 -1.73 -10.75
N PRO A 53 17.39 -2.63 -10.24
CA PRO A 53 16.49 -3.50 -11.01
C PRO A 53 15.31 -2.72 -11.59
N LYS A 54 15.01 -2.92 -12.88
CA LYS A 54 13.82 -2.33 -13.50
C LYS A 54 12.54 -3.00 -12.98
N LEU A 55 11.62 -2.21 -12.44
CA LEU A 55 10.35 -2.67 -11.87
C LEU A 55 9.19 -2.59 -12.86
N THR A 56 9.26 -1.72 -13.88
CA THR A 56 8.22 -1.65 -14.92
C THR A 56 8.60 -2.45 -16.17
N PRO A 57 7.63 -3.15 -16.81
CA PRO A 57 7.89 -3.82 -18.08
C PRO A 57 8.30 -2.85 -19.18
N SER A 58 9.22 -3.27 -20.06
CA SER A 58 9.58 -2.51 -21.26
C SER A 58 8.53 -2.60 -22.37
N ASP A 59 7.70 -3.64 -22.37
CA ASP A 59 6.58 -3.76 -23.30
C ASP A 59 5.47 -2.73 -22.92
N PRO A 60 5.07 -1.84 -23.84
CA PRO A 60 4.11 -0.78 -23.52
C PRO A 60 2.75 -1.29 -23.06
N PHE A 61 2.27 -2.40 -23.63
CA PHE A 61 0.98 -2.95 -23.27
C PHE A 61 1.01 -3.58 -21.88
N LYS A 62 2.04 -4.37 -21.56
CA LYS A 62 2.23 -4.91 -20.20
C LYS A 62 2.40 -3.81 -19.16
N LYS A 63 3.13 -2.73 -19.48
CA LYS A 63 3.21 -1.54 -18.61
C LYS A 63 1.84 -0.92 -18.36
N ALA A 64 1.01 -0.81 -19.39
CA ALA A 64 -0.37 -0.33 -19.24
C ALA A 64 -1.25 -1.29 -18.43
N GLU A 65 -1.11 -2.61 -18.61
CA GLU A 65 -1.81 -3.62 -17.80
C GLU A 65 -1.46 -3.53 -16.32
N ASP A 66 -0.17 -3.38 -15.99
CA ASP A 66 0.29 -3.21 -14.61
C ASP A 66 -0.25 -1.92 -14.00
N LYS A 67 -0.24 -0.82 -14.77
CA LYS A 67 -0.79 0.46 -14.32
C LYS A 67 -2.30 0.36 -14.10
N MET A 68 -3.05 -0.23 -15.03
CA MET A 68 -4.49 -0.46 -14.85
C MET A 68 -4.78 -1.31 -13.61
N LEU A 69 -3.99 -2.36 -13.36
CA LEU A 69 -4.16 -3.20 -12.18
C LEU A 69 -3.94 -2.40 -10.89
N SER A 70 -2.83 -1.65 -10.81
CA SER A 70 -2.52 -0.77 -9.68
C SER A 70 -3.59 0.31 -9.47
N GLU A 71 -4.01 1.01 -10.53
CA GLU A 71 -5.01 2.08 -10.44
C GLU A 71 -6.38 1.56 -9.98
N THR A 72 -6.79 0.37 -10.46
CA THR A 72 -8.06 -0.23 -10.02
C THR A 72 -8.03 -0.73 -8.58
N PHE A 73 -6.85 -0.78 -7.94
CA PHE A 73 -6.71 -1.11 -6.52
C PHE A 73 -7.29 -0.02 -5.61
N SER A 74 -7.43 1.22 -6.09
CA SER A 74 -8.15 2.30 -5.41
C SER A 74 -9.56 1.90 -4.91
N LYS A 75 -10.23 0.96 -5.59
CA LYS A 75 -11.52 0.40 -5.16
C LYS A 75 -11.40 -0.44 -3.89
N VAL A 76 -10.36 -1.26 -3.78
CA VAL A 76 -10.05 -2.04 -2.58
C VAL A 76 -9.72 -1.10 -1.43
N ILE A 77 -8.94 -0.05 -1.69
CA ILE A 77 -8.59 0.99 -0.71
C ILE A 77 -9.86 1.67 -0.17
N ALA A 78 -10.77 2.08 -1.05
CA ALA A 78 -12.03 2.70 -0.63
C ALA A 78 -12.85 1.74 0.26
N LEU A 79 -12.96 0.47 -0.12
CA LEU A 79 -13.68 -0.54 0.64
C LEU A 79 -13.01 -0.87 1.98
N TYR A 80 -11.67 -0.86 2.04
CA TYR A 80 -10.91 -1.00 3.29
C TYR A 80 -11.34 0.05 4.32
N TYR A 81 -11.52 1.30 3.90
CA TYR A 81 -12.02 2.36 4.80
C TYR A 81 -13.54 2.30 5.05
N GLU A 82 -14.31 1.75 4.10
CA GLU A 82 -15.77 1.61 4.23
C GLU A 82 -16.17 0.52 5.24
N VAL A 83 -15.40 -0.58 5.34
CA VAL A 83 -15.76 -1.75 6.15
C VAL A 83 -16.07 -1.39 7.62
N PRO A 84 -15.22 -0.65 8.37
CA PRO A 84 -15.54 -0.28 9.74
C PRO A 84 -16.84 0.53 9.87
N ALA A 85 -17.08 1.46 8.94
CA ALA A 85 -18.31 2.26 8.93
C ALA A 85 -19.55 1.41 8.58
N SER A 86 -19.39 0.41 7.71
CA SER A 86 -20.49 -0.49 7.31
C SER A 86 -20.92 -1.43 8.43
N LEU A 87 -20.01 -1.81 9.34
CA LEU A 87 -20.33 -2.54 10.57
C LEU A 87 -21.21 -1.70 11.51
N ALA A 88 -20.87 -0.43 11.70
CA ALA A 88 -21.61 0.47 12.59
C ALA A 88 -23.03 0.82 12.07
N ASN A 89 -23.25 0.74 10.75
CA ASN A 89 -24.48 1.15 10.09
C ASN A 89 -25.30 -0.05 9.55
N ASP A 90 -25.02 -1.28 9.99
CA ASP A 90 -25.72 -2.51 9.57
C ASP A 90 -25.75 -2.77 8.04
N THR A 91 -24.76 -2.27 7.30
CA THR A 91 -24.62 -2.45 5.84
C THR A 91 -23.47 -3.38 5.43
N PHE A 92 -22.77 -3.94 6.42
CA PHE A 92 -21.59 -4.78 6.22
C PHE A 92 -21.75 -5.91 5.19
N PRO A 93 -22.86 -6.68 5.11
CA PRO A 93 -23.00 -7.73 4.10
C PRO A 93 -22.87 -7.22 2.66
N VAL A 94 -23.32 -5.99 2.38
CA VAL A 94 -23.22 -5.37 1.05
C VAL A 94 -21.78 -4.93 0.76
N THR A 95 -21.12 -4.29 1.74
CA THR A 95 -19.72 -3.84 1.62
C THR A 95 -18.78 -5.03 1.51
N LEU A 96 -18.98 -6.07 2.31
CA LEU A 96 -18.22 -7.33 2.27
C LEU A 96 -18.32 -7.99 0.88
N LYS A 97 -19.53 -8.10 0.32
CA LYS A 97 -19.70 -8.66 -1.03
C LYS A 97 -18.92 -7.88 -2.09
N LYS A 98 -18.88 -6.55 -2.00
CA LYS A 98 -18.08 -5.71 -2.90
C LYS A 98 -16.58 -5.95 -2.68
N TYR A 99 -16.14 -5.95 -1.42
CA TYR A 99 -14.74 -6.17 -1.04
C TYR A 99 -14.22 -7.51 -1.57
N LEU A 100 -14.93 -8.61 -1.28
CA LEU A 100 -14.56 -9.94 -1.74
C LEU A 100 -14.53 -10.06 -3.27
N ARG A 101 -15.47 -9.40 -3.96
CA ARG A 101 -15.46 -9.34 -5.43
C ARG A 101 -14.22 -8.62 -5.96
N GLU A 102 -13.83 -7.50 -5.36
CA GLU A 102 -12.61 -6.79 -5.78
C GLU A 102 -11.36 -7.62 -5.46
N MET A 103 -11.27 -8.28 -4.30
CA MET A 103 -10.15 -9.18 -3.96
C MET A 103 -10.05 -10.37 -4.93
N GLN A 104 -11.17 -10.96 -5.34
CA GLN A 104 -11.21 -12.04 -6.32
C GLN A 104 -10.58 -11.64 -7.67
N ARG A 105 -10.65 -10.35 -8.05
CA ARG A 105 -10.01 -9.87 -9.28
C ARG A 105 -8.49 -10.02 -9.21
N TYR A 106 -7.89 -9.83 -8.04
CA TYR A 106 -6.44 -9.97 -7.83
C TYR A 106 -6.02 -11.43 -7.71
N GLU A 107 -6.82 -12.27 -7.04
CA GLU A 107 -6.63 -13.73 -7.06
C GLU A 107 -6.60 -14.28 -8.50
N ASN A 108 -7.56 -13.89 -9.32
CA ASN A 108 -7.65 -14.29 -10.74
C ASN A 108 -6.50 -13.70 -11.59
N SER A 109 -5.93 -12.58 -11.17
CA SER A 109 -4.80 -11.96 -11.86
C SER A 109 -3.50 -12.73 -11.59
N LEU A 110 -3.26 -13.13 -10.34
CA LEU A 110 -2.15 -14.01 -9.97
C LEU A 110 -2.25 -15.37 -10.67
N GLU A 111 -3.44 -15.93 -10.80
CA GLU A 111 -3.64 -17.18 -11.55
C GLU A 111 -3.09 -17.11 -12.97
N LYS A 112 -3.24 -15.98 -13.64
CA LYS A 112 -2.78 -15.78 -15.02
C LYS A 112 -1.31 -15.38 -15.11
N ARG A 113 -0.78 -14.71 -14.08
CA ARG A 113 0.53 -14.06 -14.12
C ARG A 113 1.64 -14.93 -13.52
N GLY A 114 1.40 -15.59 -12.39
CA GLY A 114 2.36 -16.45 -11.71
C GLY A 114 2.49 -16.16 -10.21
N ASP A 115 3.71 -16.33 -9.69
CA ASP A 115 4.02 -16.20 -8.26
C ASP A 115 3.89 -14.75 -7.74
N PHE A 116 4.18 -13.79 -8.60
CA PHE A 116 4.01 -12.36 -8.39
C PHE A 116 3.11 -11.78 -9.49
N PHE A 117 2.62 -10.56 -9.30
CA PHE A 117 1.94 -9.86 -10.39
C PHE A 117 2.93 -9.56 -11.54
N GLY A 118 4.22 -9.44 -11.25
CA GLY A 118 5.31 -9.45 -12.24
C GLY A 118 5.67 -10.81 -12.84
N GLY A 119 4.97 -11.88 -12.48
CA GLY A 119 5.24 -13.26 -12.92
C GLY A 119 6.19 -13.99 -11.99
N ALA A 120 7.41 -14.31 -12.45
CA ALA A 120 8.39 -15.04 -11.64
C ALA A 120 9.13 -14.17 -10.60
N LYS A 121 9.05 -12.84 -10.72
CA LYS A 121 9.69 -11.88 -9.83
C LYS A 121 8.72 -10.74 -9.52
N PRO A 122 8.83 -10.08 -8.35
CA PRO A 122 8.02 -8.91 -8.05
C PRO A 122 8.34 -7.77 -9.03
N CYS A 123 7.32 -7.02 -9.44
CA CYS A 123 7.44 -5.82 -10.25
C CYS A 123 6.75 -4.62 -9.57
N MET A 124 6.66 -3.48 -10.26
CA MET A 124 6.10 -2.25 -9.70
C MET A 124 4.71 -2.44 -9.08
N VAL A 125 3.82 -3.21 -9.73
CA VAL A 125 2.45 -3.39 -9.21
C VAL A 125 2.42 -4.19 -7.91
N ASP A 126 3.33 -5.15 -7.71
CA ASP A 126 3.45 -5.88 -6.45
C ASP A 126 3.74 -4.90 -5.29
N PHE A 127 4.69 -3.99 -5.48
CA PHE A 127 5.06 -2.99 -4.47
C PHE A 127 4.02 -1.88 -4.28
N MET A 128 3.30 -1.49 -5.33
CA MET A 128 2.26 -0.45 -5.26
C MET A 128 1.07 -0.87 -4.40
N ILE A 129 0.67 -2.15 -4.47
CA ILE A 129 -0.51 -2.64 -3.74
C ILE A 129 -0.16 -3.26 -2.39
N TRP A 130 1.08 -3.74 -2.21
CA TRP A 130 1.57 -4.38 -0.98
C TRP A 130 1.21 -3.66 0.31
N PRO A 131 1.36 -2.32 0.45
CA PRO A 131 1.07 -1.63 1.70
C PRO A 131 -0.34 -1.89 2.23
N TRP A 132 -1.32 -2.12 1.34
CA TRP A 132 -2.68 -2.42 1.74
C TRP A 132 -2.86 -3.86 2.18
N PHE A 133 -2.17 -4.80 1.54
CA PHE A 133 -2.16 -6.21 1.97
C PHE A 133 -1.49 -6.40 3.33
N GLU A 134 -0.41 -5.67 3.60
CA GLU A 134 0.22 -5.63 4.93
C GLU A 134 -0.78 -5.19 6.01
N ARG A 135 -1.70 -4.27 5.66
CA ARG A 135 -2.72 -3.72 6.57
C ARG A 135 -3.99 -4.56 6.67
N ILE A 136 -4.19 -5.59 5.84
CA ILE A 136 -5.43 -6.41 5.90
C ILE A 136 -5.63 -7.02 7.29
N GLY A 137 -4.54 -7.48 7.93
CA GLY A 137 -4.63 -8.05 9.28
C GLY A 137 -5.28 -7.11 10.30
N VAL A 138 -5.21 -5.79 10.11
CA VAL A 138 -5.84 -4.80 10.99
C VAL A 138 -7.36 -4.81 10.85
N ILE A 139 -7.86 -4.79 9.62
CA ILE A 139 -9.30 -4.77 9.36
C ILE A 139 -9.94 -6.13 9.71
N SER A 140 -9.20 -7.22 9.54
CA SER A 140 -9.68 -8.57 9.86
C SER A 140 -9.88 -8.79 11.36
N VAL A 141 -9.30 -7.97 12.24
CA VAL A 141 -9.60 -7.99 13.69
C VAL A 141 -11.07 -7.68 13.97
N VAL A 142 -11.66 -6.72 13.24
CA VAL A 142 -13.06 -6.30 13.44
C VAL A 142 -14.03 -6.92 12.42
N ALA A 143 -13.51 -7.37 11.28
CA ALA A 143 -14.26 -8.03 10.22
C ALA A 143 -13.50 -9.26 9.71
N PRO A 144 -13.49 -10.39 10.45
CA PRO A 144 -12.73 -11.60 10.08
C PRO A 144 -13.03 -12.12 8.68
N GLU A 145 -14.22 -11.83 8.16
CA GLU A 145 -14.63 -12.19 6.80
C GLU A 145 -13.89 -11.40 5.72
N THR A 146 -13.08 -10.40 6.06
CA THR A 146 -12.21 -9.70 5.10
C THR A 146 -10.85 -10.35 4.92
N ASP A 147 -10.50 -11.32 5.76
CA ASP A 147 -9.17 -11.91 5.79
C ASP A 147 -8.81 -12.68 4.49
N ILE A 148 -7.51 -12.73 4.21
CA ILE A 148 -6.92 -13.48 3.09
C ILE A 148 -6.41 -14.82 3.61
N THR A 149 -7.25 -15.84 3.46
CA THR A 149 -6.98 -17.19 3.91
C THR A 149 -6.68 -18.13 2.75
N GLU A 150 -5.97 -19.24 3.03
CA GLU A 150 -5.63 -20.24 2.01
C GLU A 150 -6.86 -20.93 1.41
N ASP A 151 -7.94 -21.08 2.16
CA ASP A 151 -9.19 -21.69 1.68
C ASP A 151 -9.95 -20.80 0.69
N ARG A 152 -9.78 -19.47 0.81
CA ARG A 152 -10.55 -18.49 0.02
C ARG A 152 -9.75 -17.86 -1.10
N PHE A 153 -8.53 -17.45 -0.80
CA PHE A 153 -7.65 -16.74 -1.71
C PHE A 153 -6.24 -17.36 -1.70
N PRO A 154 -6.11 -18.63 -2.14
CA PRO A 154 -4.87 -19.39 -2.02
C PRO A 154 -3.68 -18.71 -2.70
N ARG A 155 -3.87 -18.06 -3.86
CA ARG A 155 -2.76 -17.41 -4.57
C ARG A 155 -2.37 -16.11 -3.91
N LEU A 156 -3.32 -15.30 -3.44
CA LEU A 156 -3.01 -14.09 -2.67
C LEU A 156 -2.31 -14.45 -1.36
N ALA A 157 -2.76 -15.47 -0.64
CA ALA A 157 -2.11 -15.94 0.58
C ALA A 157 -0.66 -16.39 0.31
N ALA A 158 -0.43 -17.16 -0.76
CA ALA A 158 0.91 -17.57 -1.16
C ALA A 158 1.78 -16.39 -1.63
N TRP A 159 1.20 -15.44 -2.36
CA TRP A 159 1.87 -14.22 -2.79
C TRP A 159 2.28 -13.35 -1.60
N MET A 160 1.40 -13.19 -0.60
CA MET A 160 1.72 -12.45 0.62
C MET A 160 2.91 -13.06 1.36
N LYS A 161 2.97 -14.40 1.46
CA LYS A 161 4.12 -15.10 2.05
C LYS A 161 5.43 -14.77 1.32
N ARG A 162 5.41 -14.82 -0.02
CA ARG A 162 6.57 -14.46 -0.85
C ARG A 162 6.96 -12.98 -0.72
N MET A 163 5.99 -12.07 -0.62
CA MET A 163 6.27 -10.65 -0.42
C MET A 163 6.99 -10.40 0.89
N TYR A 164 6.62 -11.11 1.97
CA TYR A 164 7.32 -11.05 3.25
C TYR A 164 8.77 -11.58 3.22
N GLU A 165 9.18 -12.28 2.17
CA GLU A 165 10.56 -12.74 1.98
C GLU A 165 11.44 -11.71 1.25
N ILE A 166 10.84 -10.65 0.68
CA ILE A 166 11.58 -9.63 -0.09
C ILE A 166 12.29 -8.66 0.88
N PRO A 167 13.61 -8.44 0.75
CA PRO A 167 14.34 -7.54 1.64
C PRO A 167 13.76 -6.12 1.72
N ALA A 168 13.31 -5.56 0.60
CA ALA A 168 12.69 -4.24 0.57
C ALA A 168 11.40 -4.18 1.42
N VAL A 169 10.57 -5.22 1.36
CA VAL A 169 9.35 -5.34 2.17
C VAL A 169 9.68 -5.49 3.65
N ILE A 170 10.61 -6.40 3.98
CA ILE A 170 11.05 -6.63 5.37
C ILE A 170 11.57 -5.34 6.01
N ASN A 171 12.38 -4.58 5.29
CA ASN A 171 13.01 -3.36 5.81
C ASN A 171 12.02 -2.21 6.04
N THR A 172 10.85 -2.24 5.39
CA THR A 172 9.80 -1.22 5.55
C THR A 172 8.57 -1.75 6.29
N TYR A 173 8.61 -3.00 6.75
CA TYR A 173 7.48 -3.67 7.37
C TYR A 173 7.08 -2.99 8.68
N VAL A 174 5.79 -2.71 8.82
CA VAL A 174 5.22 -2.22 10.06
C VAL A 174 4.40 -3.32 10.70
N LYS A 175 4.71 -3.62 11.97
CA LYS A 175 4.04 -4.70 12.70
C LYS A 175 2.54 -4.43 12.86
N PRO A 176 1.69 -5.47 12.89
CA PRO A 176 0.24 -5.29 12.96
C PRO A 176 -0.20 -4.49 14.18
N GLU A 177 0.46 -4.68 15.33
CA GLU A 177 0.16 -3.93 16.56
C GLU A 177 0.36 -2.42 16.42
N HIS A 178 1.36 -1.97 15.65
CA HIS A 178 1.59 -0.54 15.40
C HIS A 178 0.52 0.03 14.48
N HIS A 179 0.12 -0.70 13.43
CA HIS A 179 -1.00 -0.29 12.59
C HIS A 179 -2.29 -0.21 13.42
N SER A 180 -2.61 -1.25 14.20
CA SER A 180 -3.81 -1.28 15.06
C SER A 180 -3.83 -0.11 16.05
N HIS A 181 -2.68 0.21 16.68
CA HIS A 181 -2.56 1.38 17.56
C HIS A 181 -2.82 2.70 16.82
N PHE A 182 -2.21 2.88 15.65
CA PHE A 182 -2.44 4.08 14.84
C PHE A 182 -3.91 4.23 14.44
N PHE A 183 -4.56 3.16 13.96
CA PHE A 183 -5.97 3.22 13.57
C PHE A 183 -6.90 3.49 14.76
N LYS A 184 -6.61 2.92 15.93
CA LYS A 184 -7.33 3.21 17.17
C LYS A 184 -7.24 4.70 17.52
N THR A 185 -6.03 5.23 17.62
CA THR A 185 -5.80 6.63 18.00
C THR A 185 -6.33 7.62 16.94
N LEU A 186 -6.30 7.23 15.66
CA LEU A 186 -6.95 7.98 14.58
C LEU A 186 -8.47 8.07 14.78
N HIS A 187 -9.13 6.96 15.13
CA HIS A 187 -10.57 6.94 15.41
C HIS A 187 -10.95 7.77 16.65
N GLU A 188 -10.08 7.78 17.67
CA GLU A 188 -10.24 8.62 18.88
C GLU A 188 -9.97 10.11 18.62
N GLY A 189 -9.52 10.49 17.41
CA GLY A 189 -9.24 11.87 17.02
C GLY A 189 -7.86 12.37 17.47
N SER A 190 -7.02 11.52 18.04
CA SER A 190 -5.67 11.81 18.52
C SER A 190 -4.61 10.90 17.89
N PRO A 191 -4.49 10.84 16.54
CA PRO A 191 -3.57 9.93 15.87
C PRO A 191 -2.11 10.12 16.32
N GLU A 192 -1.50 9.04 16.76
CA GLU A 192 -0.09 9.00 17.20
C GLU A 192 0.83 8.62 16.04
N TYR A 193 1.32 9.63 15.30
CA TYR A 193 2.19 9.43 14.14
C TYR A 193 3.60 8.90 14.49
N ASP A 194 4.06 9.12 15.72
CA ASP A 194 5.41 8.75 16.17
C ASP A 194 5.44 7.36 16.83
N HIS A 195 4.30 6.67 16.94
CA HIS A 195 4.23 5.35 17.55
C HIS A 195 4.96 4.31 16.68
N GLY A 196 5.92 3.60 17.28
CA GLY A 196 6.68 2.56 16.59
C GLY A 196 7.68 3.08 15.54
N VAL A 197 7.80 4.39 15.36
CA VAL A 197 8.90 5.00 14.61
C VAL A 197 10.16 4.81 15.45
N LEU A 198 11.10 3.99 14.95
CA LEU A 198 12.43 3.94 15.53
C LEU A 198 13.00 5.36 15.46
N GLN A 199 13.30 5.97 16.61
CA GLN A 199 14.02 7.24 16.68
C GLN A 199 15.45 7.01 16.17
N SER A 200 15.63 6.87 14.86
CA SER A 200 16.93 6.92 14.23
C SER A 200 17.23 8.37 13.89
N ASN A 201 17.89 9.01 14.85
CA ASN A 201 18.71 10.23 14.75
C ASN A 201 18.04 11.48 14.17
N LEU A 202 17.59 12.35 15.08
CA LEU A 202 17.69 13.80 14.90
C LEU A 202 19.14 14.22 14.57
#